data_AF-A0A8X6Q8B1-F1
#
_entry.id   AF-A0A8X6Q8B1-F1
#
_cell.length_a   1.000
_cell.length_b   1.000
_cell.length_c   1.000
_cell.angle_alpha   90.00
_cell.angle_beta   90.00
_cell.angle_gamma   90.00
#
_symmetry.space_group_name_H-M   'P 1'
#
loop_
_entity.id
_entity.type
_entity.pdbx_description
1 polymer ?
#
loop_
_entity_poly.entity_id
_entity_poly.type
_entity_poly.pdbx_seq_one_letter_code
_entity_poly.pdbx_strand_id
1 'polypeptide(L)'
;MLGFKISLCFCLFILTAYADEHTKTESDLRRALFEHYDKLVRPVRSVNDVISVEAELAPVGIKDVDVKDKTIKIDTWLYVRWEDQYLRWDPTEYGNLGELSLSASEVWKPDLSVYTATPDTYLLPTVHTNVVIFHNGTVLWVPPFTVKSRCIPSDSPVAEDTFQCTISLGSWTYDVTRVTVKEREQNILEGMGRDSYHDTDEKWNLESMVAHSEQKLYSCCPNAYSLLKFDLLFRKKHRAGDD
;
A
#
# COMPACT_ATOMS: atom_id res chain seq x y z
N MET A 1 -49.92 74.42 -19.87
CA MET A 1 -49.39 73.18 -20.46
C MET A 1 -47.97 72.97 -19.93
N LEU A 2 -47.83 72.21 -18.84
CA LEU A 2 -46.54 71.84 -18.26
C LEU A 2 -46.17 70.46 -18.83
N GLY A 3 -45.11 70.38 -19.63
CA GLY A 3 -44.59 69.13 -20.18
C GLY A 3 -43.63 68.47 -19.20
N PHE A 4 -43.98 67.27 -18.72
CA PHE A 4 -43.10 66.39 -17.97
C PHE A 4 -42.05 65.79 -18.93
N LYS A 5 -40.76 66.10 -18.74
CA LYS A 5 -39.66 65.33 -19.33
C LYS A 5 -39.28 64.22 -18.36
N ILE A 6 -39.59 62.99 -18.76
CA ILE A 6 -39.17 61.75 -18.10
C ILE A 6 -37.66 61.61 -18.33
N SER A 7 -36.86 61.86 -17.29
CA SER A 7 -35.43 61.57 -17.32
C SER A 7 -35.23 60.09 -16.96
N LEU A 8 -34.96 59.27 -17.97
CA LEU A 8 -34.40 57.93 -17.80
C LEU A 8 -33.04 58.06 -17.12
N CYS A 9 -33.00 58.00 -15.79
CA CYS A 9 -31.75 57.74 -15.09
C CYS A 9 -31.48 56.24 -15.23
N PHE A 10 -30.68 55.92 -16.25
CA PHE A 10 -30.00 54.65 -16.45
C PHE A 10 -29.36 54.24 -15.12
N CYS A 11 -30.04 53.40 -14.35
CA CYS A 11 -29.35 52.51 -13.45
C CYS A 11 -28.53 51.61 -14.35
N LEU A 12 -27.25 51.96 -14.56
CA LEU A 12 -26.21 50.97 -14.74
C LEU A 12 -26.25 50.08 -13.50
N PHE A 13 -27.21 49.16 -13.46
CA PHE A 13 -26.98 47.87 -12.86
C PHE A 13 -25.84 47.29 -13.66
N ILE A 14 -24.62 47.56 -13.19
CA ILE A 14 -23.50 46.67 -13.38
C ILE A 14 -24.00 45.34 -12.78
N LEU A 15 -24.68 44.55 -13.61
CA LEU A 15 -24.64 43.11 -13.53
C LEU A 15 -23.16 42.79 -13.75
N THR A 16 -22.36 42.89 -12.69
CA THR A 16 -21.33 41.88 -12.51
C THR A 16 -22.13 40.59 -12.48
N ALA A 17 -22.27 39.95 -13.64
CA ALA A 17 -22.37 38.52 -13.68
C ALA A 17 -21.15 38.06 -12.89
N TYR A 18 -21.35 37.86 -11.59
CA TYR A 18 -20.53 36.97 -10.83
C TYR A 18 -20.76 35.66 -11.57
N ALA A 19 -19.87 35.35 -12.52
CA ALA A 19 -19.72 34.00 -12.98
C ALA A 19 -19.41 33.27 -11.68
N ASP A 20 -20.43 32.60 -11.13
CA ASP A 20 -20.24 31.62 -10.09
C ASP A 20 -19.32 30.61 -10.74
N GLU A 21 -18.02 30.75 -10.48
CA GLU A 21 -16.98 29.84 -10.94
C GLU A 21 -17.28 28.56 -10.20
N HIS A 22 -18.21 27.78 -10.77
CA HIS A 22 -18.74 26.58 -10.16
C HIS A 22 -17.58 25.61 -10.06
N THR A 23 -16.95 25.64 -8.90
CA THR A 23 -15.72 24.91 -8.64
C THR A 23 -16.12 23.44 -8.62
N LYS A 24 -15.58 22.65 -9.55
CA LYS A 24 -15.93 21.23 -9.64
C LYS A 24 -15.64 20.59 -8.28
N THR A 25 -16.58 19.78 -7.82
CA THR A 25 -16.54 19.15 -6.50
C THR A 25 -15.75 17.84 -6.53
N GLU A 26 -15.46 17.28 -5.35
CA GLU A 26 -14.93 15.93 -5.21
C GLU A 26 -15.84 14.87 -5.89
N SER A 27 -17.16 15.09 -5.87
CA SER A 27 -18.13 14.23 -6.55
C SER A 27 -18.00 14.30 -8.07
N ASP A 28 -17.72 15.49 -8.63
CA ASP A 28 -17.44 15.66 -10.05
C ASP A 28 -16.13 14.98 -10.45
N LEU A 29 -15.08 15.10 -9.63
CA LEU A 29 -13.81 14.40 -9.84
C LEU A 29 -14.01 12.89 -9.86
N ARG A 30 -14.67 12.35 -8.83
CA ARG A 30 -14.93 10.91 -8.72
C ARG A 30 -15.71 10.39 -9.92
N ARG A 31 -16.75 11.10 -10.35
CA ARG A 31 -17.51 10.71 -11.54
C ARG A 31 -16.63 10.70 -12.80
N ALA A 32 -15.79 11.72 -12.99
CA ALA A 32 -14.88 11.80 -14.14
C ALA A 32 -13.83 10.68 -14.14
N LEU A 33 -13.24 10.35 -12.98
CA LEU A 33 -12.23 9.28 -12.88
C LEU A 33 -12.82 7.89 -13.11
N PHE A 34 -14.04 7.63 -12.63
CA PHE A 34 -14.60 6.27 -12.59
C PHE A 34 -15.62 5.97 -13.70
N GLU A 35 -15.93 6.91 -14.60
CA GLU A 35 -16.90 6.70 -15.69
C GLU A 35 -16.55 5.49 -16.58
N HIS A 36 -15.25 5.26 -16.82
CA HIS A 36 -14.73 4.19 -17.67
C HIS A 36 -13.61 3.38 -17.01
N TYR A 37 -13.51 3.46 -15.68
CA TYR A 37 -12.47 2.77 -14.94
C TYR A 37 -12.84 1.31 -14.71
N ASP A 38 -12.01 0.39 -15.21
CA ASP A 38 -12.16 -1.05 -14.95
C ASP A 38 -11.12 -1.51 -13.93
N LYS A 39 -11.57 -1.69 -12.69
CA LYS A 39 -10.75 -2.16 -11.57
C LYS A 39 -10.20 -3.58 -11.74
N LEU A 40 -10.70 -4.37 -12.68
CA LEU A 40 -10.22 -5.73 -12.93
C LEU A 40 -9.05 -5.76 -13.93
N VAL A 41 -8.77 -4.63 -14.59
CA VAL A 41 -7.73 -4.52 -15.61
C VAL A 41 -6.53 -3.76 -15.05
N ARG A 42 -5.34 -4.23 -15.42
CA ARG A 42 -4.06 -3.62 -15.04
C ARG A 42 -4.00 -2.16 -15.53
N PRO A 43 -3.81 -1.16 -14.66
CA PRO A 43 -4.02 0.26 -14.98
C PRO A 43 -2.83 0.90 -15.71
N VAL A 44 -2.54 0.42 -16.91
CA VAL A 44 -1.53 0.98 -17.80
C VAL A 44 -2.11 1.35 -19.17
N ARG A 45 -1.59 2.43 -19.75
CA ARG A 45 -1.96 2.92 -21.08
C ARG A 45 -1.27 2.13 -22.19
N SER A 46 -0.08 1.61 -21.94
CA SER A 46 0.66 0.73 -22.85
C SER A 46 0.76 -0.68 -22.26
N VAL A 47 0.44 -1.69 -23.09
CA VAL A 47 0.43 -3.10 -22.68
C VAL A 47 1.80 -3.59 -22.21
N ASN A 48 2.88 -2.93 -22.65
CA ASN A 48 4.26 -3.28 -22.30
C ASN A 48 4.76 -2.57 -21.04
N ASP A 49 4.01 -1.60 -20.51
CA ASP A 49 4.44 -0.90 -19.29
C ASP A 49 4.42 -1.89 -18.12
N VAL A 50 5.34 -1.76 -17.17
CA VAL A 50 5.40 -2.57 -15.95
C VAL A 50 4.91 -1.75 -14.78
N ILE A 51 4.04 -2.30 -13.94
CA ILE A 51 3.66 -1.65 -12.69
C ILE A 51 4.71 -1.98 -11.63
N SER A 52 5.40 -0.96 -11.13
CA SER A 52 6.26 -1.08 -9.95
C SER A 52 5.41 -0.89 -8.70
N VAL A 53 5.27 -1.94 -7.90
CA VAL A 53 4.60 -1.94 -6.61
C VAL A 53 5.67 -1.82 -5.52
N GLU A 54 5.62 -0.74 -4.75
CA GLU A 54 6.43 -0.57 -3.55
C GLU A 54 5.66 -1.16 -2.36
N ALA A 55 6.29 -2.04 -1.59
CA ALA A 55 5.67 -2.70 -0.46
C ALA A 55 6.58 -2.76 0.78
N GLU A 56 5.97 -2.75 1.96
CA GLU A 56 6.65 -2.89 3.25
C GLU A 56 5.71 -3.60 4.23
N LEU A 57 6.26 -4.51 5.05
CA LEU A 57 5.58 -5.04 6.24
C LEU A 57 6.15 -4.30 7.45
N ALA A 58 5.44 -3.27 7.93
CA ALA A 58 5.83 -2.54 9.13
C ALA A 58 5.35 -3.32 10.37
N PRO A 59 6.24 -3.85 11.23
CA PRO A 59 5.85 -4.68 12.35
C PRO A 59 5.12 -3.86 13.43
N VAL A 60 4.00 -4.40 13.92
CA VAL A 60 3.23 -3.84 15.04
C VAL A 60 3.51 -4.62 16.32
N GLY A 61 3.63 -5.94 16.23
CA GLY A 61 3.93 -6.77 17.40
C GLY A 61 4.04 -8.24 17.07
N ILE A 62 4.77 -8.95 17.93
CA ILE A 62 4.93 -10.40 17.83
C ILE A 62 3.72 -11.06 18.51
N LYS A 63 3.09 -12.04 17.84
CA LYS A 63 2.01 -12.84 18.42
C LYS A 63 2.47 -14.22 18.85
N ASP A 64 3.34 -14.83 18.04
CA ASP A 64 3.84 -16.17 18.29
C ASP A 64 5.12 -16.44 17.50
N VAL A 65 6.04 -17.17 18.11
CA VAL A 65 7.26 -17.69 17.50
C VAL A 65 7.42 -19.13 17.95
N ASP A 66 7.08 -20.05 17.06
CA ASP A 66 7.24 -21.48 17.27
C ASP A 66 8.51 -21.97 16.56
N VAL A 67 9.58 -22.12 17.33
CA VAL A 67 10.88 -22.61 16.85
C VAL A 67 10.79 -24.07 16.41
N LYS A 68 9.95 -24.88 17.06
CA LYS A 68 9.84 -26.32 16.79
C LYS A 68 9.12 -26.56 15.46
N ASP A 69 7.99 -25.89 15.28
CA ASP A 69 7.19 -26.00 14.05
C ASP A 69 7.67 -25.05 12.95
N LYS A 70 8.69 -24.22 13.26
CA LYS A 70 9.30 -23.23 12.37
C LYS A 70 8.25 -22.28 11.80
N THR A 71 7.43 -21.69 12.67
CA THR A 71 6.41 -20.72 12.27
C THR A 71 6.47 -19.47 13.11
N ILE A 72 6.14 -18.34 12.48
CA ILE A 72 5.90 -17.07 13.18
C ILE A 72 4.50 -16.57 12.91
N LYS A 73 3.98 -15.80 13.85
CA LYS A 73 2.78 -14.98 13.71
C LYS A 73 3.10 -13.57 14.19
N ILE A 74 2.95 -12.58 13.31
CA ILE A 74 3.22 -11.17 13.60
C ILE A 74 2.06 -10.30 13.11
N ASP A 75 1.71 -9.27 13.87
CA ASP A 75 0.83 -8.20 13.41
C ASP A 75 1.67 -7.15 12.68
N THR A 76 1.20 -6.68 11.53
CA THR A 76 1.89 -5.69 10.69
C THR A 76 0.91 -4.68 10.11
N TRP A 77 1.42 -3.51 9.72
CA TRP A 77 0.79 -2.71 8.68
C TRP A 77 1.42 -3.10 7.34
N LEU A 78 0.58 -3.44 6.36
CA LEU A 78 1.05 -3.69 5.00
C LEU A 78 1.01 -2.38 4.22
N TYR A 79 2.15 -1.75 4.01
CA TYR A 79 2.24 -0.60 3.11
C TYR A 79 2.28 -1.10 1.67
N VAL A 80 1.41 -0.56 0.81
CA VAL A 80 1.42 -0.82 -0.63
C VAL A 80 1.23 0.49 -1.38
N ARG A 81 2.16 0.81 -2.28
CA ARG A 81 2.12 1.98 -3.14
C ARG A 81 2.34 1.58 -4.59
N TRP A 82 1.49 2.04 -5.48
CA TRP A 82 1.64 1.86 -6.92
C TRP A 82 1.15 3.09 -7.67
N GLU A 83 1.33 3.09 -8.99
CA GLU A 83 0.78 4.12 -9.86
C GLU A 83 -0.33 3.54 -10.74
N ASP A 84 -1.45 4.25 -10.80
CA ASP A 84 -2.55 4.01 -11.71
C ASP A 84 -2.60 5.13 -12.76
N GLN A 85 -2.36 4.78 -14.03
CA GLN A 85 -2.25 5.77 -15.11
C GLN A 85 -3.59 6.38 -15.53
N TYR A 86 -4.71 5.86 -15.02
CA TYR A 86 -6.07 6.33 -15.28
C TYR A 86 -6.60 7.21 -14.15
N LEU A 87 -6.08 7.07 -12.93
CA LEU A 87 -6.52 7.84 -11.76
C LEU A 87 -5.72 9.14 -11.57
N ARG A 88 -5.63 9.96 -12.62
CA ARG A 88 -4.86 11.22 -12.65
C ARG A 88 -5.77 12.40 -12.95
N TRP A 89 -5.52 13.54 -12.30
CA TRP A 89 -6.24 14.78 -12.57
C TRP A 89 -5.40 16.02 -12.29
N ASP A 90 -5.86 17.18 -12.77
CA ASP A 90 -5.32 18.48 -12.41
C ASP A 90 -6.08 19.01 -11.18
N PRO A 91 -5.43 19.18 -10.00
CA PRO A 91 -6.08 19.71 -8.81
C PRO A 91 -6.75 21.06 -9.04
N THR A 92 -6.21 21.91 -9.91
CA THR A 92 -6.70 23.27 -10.13
C THR A 92 -8.11 23.30 -10.72
N GLU A 93 -8.51 22.23 -11.43
CA GLU A 93 -9.87 22.08 -11.95
C GLU A 93 -10.91 21.72 -10.88
N TYR A 94 -10.48 21.23 -9.72
CA TYR A 94 -11.32 20.66 -8.66
C TYR A 94 -11.05 21.34 -7.30
N GLY A 95 -10.89 22.66 -7.29
CA GLY A 95 -10.71 23.42 -6.05
C GLY A 95 -9.39 23.12 -5.33
N ASN A 96 -8.33 22.80 -6.06
CA ASN A 96 -7.02 22.37 -5.56
C ASN A 96 -7.06 21.05 -4.77
N LEU A 97 -8.03 20.18 -5.06
CA LEU A 97 -8.11 18.84 -4.47
C LEU A 97 -6.91 17.99 -4.94
N GLY A 98 -5.94 17.76 -4.07
CA GLY A 98 -4.72 17.02 -4.38
C GLY A 98 -4.80 15.52 -4.13
N GLU A 99 -5.81 15.07 -3.36
CA GLU A 99 -6.00 13.68 -2.97
C GLU A 99 -7.48 13.30 -2.89
N LEU A 100 -7.77 12.01 -3.09
CA LEU A 100 -9.09 11.42 -3.02
C LEU A 100 -9.03 10.14 -2.17
N SER A 101 -9.90 10.02 -1.17
CA SER A 101 -9.99 8.84 -0.31
C SER A 101 -11.24 8.02 -0.65
N LEU A 102 -11.07 6.73 -0.94
CA LEU A 102 -12.20 5.86 -1.30
C LEU A 102 -11.92 4.40 -0.98
N SER A 103 -12.93 3.53 -1.13
CA SER A 103 -12.78 2.13 -0.74
C SER A 103 -11.76 1.42 -1.63
N ALA A 104 -10.84 0.66 -1.02
CA ALA A 104 -9.87 -0.16 -1.74
C ALA A 104 -10.51 -1.23 -2.66
N SER A 105 -11.83 -1.45 -2.55
CA SER A 105 -12.57 -2.37 -3.43
C SER A 105 -12.99 -1.77 -4.77
N GLU A 106 -12.79 -0.46 -4.95
CA GLU A 106 -13.23 0.30 -6.14
C GLU A 106 -12.09 0.52 -7.14
N VAL A 107 -10.83 0.35 -6.71
CA VAL A 107 -9.63 0.46 -7.55
C VAL A 107 -9.04 -0.90 -7.88
N TRP A 108 -8.28 -0.97 -8.97
CA TRP A 108 -7.38 -2.08 -9.21
C TRP A 108 -6.36 -2.18 -8.08
N LYS A 109 -6.07 -3.41 -7.66
CA LYS A 109 -5.06 -3.70 -6.65
C LYS A 109 -4.12 -4.79 -7.14
N PRO A 110 -2.82 -4.71 -6.82
CA PRO A 110 -1.93 -5.83 -7.08
C PRO A 110 -2.36 -7.04 -6.24
N ASP A 111 -2.27 -8.21 -6.84
CA ASP A 111 -2.61 -9.51 -6.25
C ASP A 111 -1.46 -10.06 -5.39
N LEU A 112 -1.02 -9.26 -4.41
CA LEU A 112 0.07 -9.65 -3.53
C LEU A 112 -0.34 -10.86 -2.68
N SER A 113 0.58 -11.79 -2.48
CA SER A 113 0.38 -13.00 -1.70
C SER A 113 1.65 -13.32 -0.92
N VAL A 114 1.48 -13.88 0.28
CA VAL A 114 2.60 -14.35 1.10
C VAL A 114 2.87 -15.82 0.74
N TYR A 115 3.92 -16.06 -0.05
CA TYR A 115 4.30 -17.38 -0.56
C TYR A 115 4.70 -18.36 0.55
N THR A 116 5.15 -17.83 1.68
CA THR A 116 5.55 -18.60 2.86
C THR A 116 4.40 -18.78 3.87
N ALA A 117 3.18 -18.31 3.56
CA ALA A 117 2.04 -18.40 4.46
C ALA A 117 1.71 -19.85 4.84
N THR A 118 1.27 -20.04 6.08
CA THR A 118 0.55 -21.26 6.48
C THR A 118 -0.85 -21.26 5.84
N PRO A 119 -1.51 -22.43 5.66
CA PRO A 119 -2.88 -22.54 5.13
C PRO A 119 -3.88 -21.53 5.72
N ASP A 120 -3.72 -21.20 7.01
CA ASP A 120 -4.57 -20.26 7.75
C ASP A 120 -4.42 -18.78 7.34
N THR A 121 -3.49 -18.43 6.44
CA THR A 121 -3.12 -17.03 6.11
C THR A 121 -2.94 -16.78 4.60
N TYR A 122 -3.51 -17.63 3.74
CA TYR A 122 -3.25 -17.60 2.30
C TYR A 122 -3.75 -16.35 1.57
N LEU A 123 -4.57 -15.50 2.18
CA LEU A 123 -5.14 -14.33 1.54
C LEU A 123 -4.78 -13.07 2.33
N LEU A 124 -4.43 -12.00 1.59
CA LEU A 124 -4.39 -10.63 2.11
C LEU A 124 -5.65 -10.34 2.93
N PRO A 125 -5.58 -9.42 3.91
CA PRO A 125 -6.70 -9.15 4.78
C PRO A 125 -7.95 -8.86 3.94
N THR A 126 -9.08 -9.48 4.27
CA THR A 126 -10.43 -9.08 3.84
C THR A 126 -10.83 -7.69 4.38
N VAL A 127 -9.86 -6.91 4.87
CA VAL A 127 -10.06 -5.65 5.54
C VAL A 127 -10.43 -4.59 4.52
N HIS A 128 -11.59 -3.98 4.75
CA HIS A 128 -12.18 -2.92 3.96
C HIS A 128 -11.61 -1.55 4.37
N THR A 129 -10.29 -1.37 4.38
CA THR A 129 -9.72 -0.02 4.53
C THR A 129 -9.84 0.78 3.23
N ASN A 130 -9.77 2.10 3.34
CA ASN A 130 -9.71 2.99 2.20
C ASN A 130 -8.29 3.06 1.61
N VAL A 131 -8.22 3.46 0.35
CA VAL A 131 -7.01 3.92 -0.31
C VAL A 131 -6.99 5.44 -0.36
N VAL A 132 -5.80 6.02 -0.43
CA VAL A 132 -5.59 7.42 -0.79
C VAL A 132 -5.00 7.45 -2.19
N ILE A 133 -5.67 8.16 -3.09
CA ILE A 133 -5.22 8.39 -4.46
C ILE A 133 -4.73 9.83 -4.52
N PHE A 134 -3.52 10.05 -5.02
CA PHE A 134 -2.96 11.38 -5.26
C PHE A 134 -3.20 11.81 -6.70
N HIS A 135 -3.29 13.11 -6.94
CA HIS A 135 -3.59 13.68 -8.26
C HIS A 135 -2.65 13.21 -9.39
N ASN A 136 -1.43 12.81 -9.03
CA ASN A 136 -0.44 12.27 -9.95
C ASN A 136 -0.63 10.79 -10.29
N GLY A 137 -1.71 10.13 -9.86
CA GLY A 137 -1.97 8.71 -10.11
C GLY A 137 -1.35 7.77 -9.10
N THR A 138 -0.59 8.26 -8.12
CA THR A 138 -0.11 7.40 -7.03
C THR A 138 -1.29 6.93 -6.21
N VAL A 139 -1.36 5.64 -5.92
CA VAL A 139 -2.30 5.05 -4.98
C VAL A 139 -1.53 4.49 -3.79
N LEU A 140 -1.98 4.83 -2.58
CA LEU A 140 -1.45 4.35 -1.32
C LEU A 140 -2.52 3.55 -0.58
N TRP A 141 -2.16 2.34 -0.16
CA TRP A 141 -3.01 1.47 0.64
C TRP A 141 -2.22 0.92 1.82
N VAL A 142 -2.73 1.13 3.05
CA VAL A 142 -2.05 0.66 4.27
C VAL A 142 -3.01 -0.11 5.21
N PRO A 143 -3.43 -1.33 4.85
CA PRO A 143 -4.28 -2.15 5.71
C PRO A 143 -3.50 -2.79 6.88
N PRO A 144 -4.18 -3.09 8.01
CA PRO A 144 -3.63 -4.00 9.02
C PRO A 144 -3.58 -5.42 8.48
N PHE A 145 -2.49 -6.14 8.75
CA PHE A 145 -2.27 -7.50 8.27
C PHE A 145 -1.54 -8.36 9.30
N THR A 146 -2.20 -9.42 9.76
CA THR A 146 -1.57 -10.46 10.60
C THR A 146 -0.99 -11.54 9.69
N VAL A 147 0.33 -11.71 9.72
CA VAL A 147 1.04 -12.70 8.90
C VAL A 147 1.39 -13.91 9.74
N LYS A 148 0.90 -15.11 9.37
CA LYS A 148 1.37 -16.39 9.88
C LYS A 148 2.13 -17.12 8.77
N SER A 149 3.44 -17.28 8.95
CA SER A 149 4.36 -17.78 7.93
C SER A 149 5.15 -18.96 8.45
N ARG A 150 5.40 -19.93 7.56
CA ARG A 150 6.46 -20.92 7.76
C ARG A 150 7.80 -20.23 7.53
N CYS A 151 8.74 -20.51 8.42
CA CYS A 151 10.08 -19.99 8.37
C CYS A 151 10.95 -20.93 7.56
N ILE A 152 11.45 -20.42 6.45
CA ILE A 152 12.57 -21.03 5.75
C ILE A 152 13.82 -20.62 6.53
N PRO A 153 14.57 -21.56 7.14
CA PRO A 153 15.82 -21.22 7.81
C PRO A 153 16.75 -20.55 6.79
N SER A 154 17.39 -19.45 7.18
CA SER A 154 18.46 -18.86 6.39
C SER A 154 19.71 -19.74 6.48
N ASP A 155 20.55 -19.73 5.44
CA ASP A 155 21.84 -20.44 5.40
C ASP A 155 22.90 -19.82 6.33
N SER A 156 22.57 -18.73 7.02
CA SER A 156 23.47 -18.02 7.93
C SER A 156 23.67 -18.80 9.24
N PRO A 157 24.89 -18.81 9.81
CA PRO A 157 25.13 -19.40 11.11
C PRO A 157 24.31 -18.66 12.18
N VAL A 158 23.41 -19.40 12.82
CA VAL A 158 22.52 -18.91 13.86
C VAL A 158 23.26 -18.98 15.20
N ALA A 159 23.37 -17.87 15.91
CA ALA A 159 23.92 -17.85 17.26
C ALA A 159 22.99 -18.61 18.22
N GLU A 160 23.54 -19.14 19.32
CA GLU A 160 22.71 -19.66 20.41
C GLU A 160 21.67 -18.58 20.83
N ASP A 161 20.42 -19.00 21.05
CA ASP A 161 19.28 -18.15 21.38
C ASP A 161 18.71 -17.20 20.30
N THR A 162 19.07 -17.40 19.03
CA THR A 162 18.45 -16.67 17.90
C THR A 162 17.56 -17.56 17.02
N PHE A 163 16.56 -16.96 16.39
CA PHE A 163 15.68 -17.61 15.43
C PHE A 163 15.52 -16.72 14.20
N GLN A 164 15.82 -17.27 13.02
CA GLN A 164 15.72 -16.56 11.74
C GLN A 164 14.51 -17.05 10.95
N CYS A 165 13.80 -16.10 10.34
CA CYS A 165 12.64 -16.41 9.53
C CYS A 165 12.56 -15.47 8.34
N THR A 166 12.36 -16.02 7.14
CA THR A 166 12.11 -15.22 5.94
C THR A 166 10.64 -15.29 5.53
N ILE A 167 9.99 -14.13 5.42
CA ILE A 167 8.66 -13.99 4.80
C ILE A 167 8.86 -13.62 3.33
N SER A 168 8.12 -14.28 2.41
CA SER A 168 8.17 -13.95 0.98
C SER A 168 6.83 -13.40 0.50
N LEU A 169 6.80 -12.14 0.07
CA LEU A 169 5.64 -11.46 -0.51
C LEU A 169 5.85 -11.26 -2.01
N GLY A 170 4.83 -11.45 -2.85
CA GLY A 170 4.94 -11.15 -4.28
C GLY A 170 3.59 -11.20 -4.97
N SER A 171 3.52 -10.76 -6.22
CA SER A 171 2.32 -10.99 -7.05
C SER A 171 2.13 -12.50 -7.27
N TRP A 172 0.88 -12.96 -7.27
CA TRP A 172 0.56 -14.36 -7.51
C TRP A 172 0.46 -14.70 -9.01
N THR A 173 -0.16 -13.84 -9.80
CA THR A 173 -0.49 -14.10 -11.21
C THR A 173 0.35 -13.30 -12.20
N TYR A 174 1.02 -12.22 -11.78
CA TYR A 174 1.86 -11.40 -12.64
C TYR A 174 3.35 -11.72 -12.45
N ASP A 175 4.01 -12.00 -13.57
CA ASP A 175 5.47 -12.10 -13.65
C ASP A 175 6.13 -10.70 -13.76
N VAL A 176 7.48 -10.67 -13.72
CA VAL A 176 8.29 -9.44 -13.74
C VAL A 176 8.06 -8.53 -14.96
N THR A 177 7.49 -9.05 -16.04
CA THR A 177 7.19 -8.27 -17.26
C THR A 177 5.89 -7.46 -17.14
N ARG A 178 5.10 -7.66 -16.07
CA ARG A 178 3.81 -6.99 -15.87
C ARG A 178 3.75 -6.27 -14.54
N VAL A 179 4.21 -6.91 -13.46
CA VAL A 179 4.25 -6.34 -12.11
C VAL A 179 5.56 -6.72 -11.45
N THR A 180 6.26 -5.73 -10.91
CA THR A 180 7.41 -5.94 -10.03
C THR A 180 7.06 -5.44 -8.63
N VAL A 181 7.56 -6.14 -7.62
CA VAL A 181 7.40 -5.77 -6.22
C VAL A 181 8.78 -5.40 -5.71
N LYS A 182 8.91 -4.21 -5.11
CA LYS A 182 10.16 -3.69 -4.58
C LYS A 182 10.02 -3.20 -3.15
N GLU A 183 11.12 -3.21 -2.42
CA GLU A 183 11.24 -2.57 -1.12
C GLU A 183 11.05 -1.06 -1.22
N ARG A 184 10.60 -0.47 -0.10
CA ARG A 184 10.63 0.97 0.14
C ARG A 184 12.06 1.41 0.44
N GLU A 185 12.46 2.59 -0.03
CA GLU A 185 13.79 3.19 0.23
C GLU A 185 13.91 3.73 1.67
N GLN A 186 13.47 2.94 2.67
CA GLN A 186 13.56 3.27 4.09
C GLN A 186 13.84 2.00 4.91
N ASN A 187 14.51 2.16 6.06
CA ASN A 187 14.66 1.07 7.01
C ASN A 187 13.28 0.74 7.61
N ILE A 188 12.91 -0.55 7.60
CA ILE A 188 11.60 -1.02 8.09
C ILE A 188 11.41 -0.71 9.57
N LEU A 189 12.46 -0.82 10.37
CA LEU A 189 12.42 -0.49 11.81
C LEU A 189 12.57 1.01 12.08
N GLU A 190 12.55 1.83 11.03
CA GLU A 190 12.40 3.28 11.10
C GLU A 190 11.03 3.68 10.53
N GLY A 191 10.63 4.95 10.71
CA GLY A 191 9.33 5.42 10.25
C GLY A 191 8.16 4.59 10.78
N MET A 192 7.39 3.99 9.89
CA MET A 192 6.16 3.27 10.24
C MET A 192 6.39 2.08 11.18
N GLY A 193 7.44 1.28 10.96
CA GLY A 193 7.74 0.16 11.84
C GLY A 193 8.16 0.64 13.22
N ARG A 194 8.95 1.71 13.34
CA ARG A 194 9.30 2.27 14.66
C ARG A 194 8.09 2.82 15.40
N ASP A 195 7.27 3.60 14.69
CA ASP A 195 6.17 4.33 15.30
C ASP A 195 5.00 3.40 15.69
N SER A 196 4.93 2.21 15.06
CA SER A 196 3.87 1.23 15.29
C SER A 196 4.28 0.02 16.14
N TYR A 197 5.59 -0.26 16.27
CA TYR A 197 6.04 -1.47 16.94
C TYR A 197 5.87 -1.38 18.46
N HIS A 198 5.16 -2.35 19.00
CA HIS A 198 4.98 -2.57 20.42
C HIS A 198 5.57 -3.93 20.79
N ASP A 199 6.68 -3.89 21.55
CA ASP A 199 7.27 -5.08 22.14
C ASP A 199 6.30 -5.68 23.17
N THR A 200 5.56 -6.69 22.75
CA THR A 200 4.43 -7.29 23.48
C THR A 200 4.66 -8.76 23.82
N ASP A 201 5.69 -9.40 23.25
CA ASP A 201 5.99 -10.81 23.50
C ASP A 201 6.95 -10.96 24.68
N GLU A 202 6.66 -11.86 25.61
CA GLU A 202 7.46 -12.04 26.83
C GLU A 202 8.77 -12.80 26.60
N LYS A 203 8.91 -13.50 25.47
CA LYS A 203 10.00 -14.45 25.20
C LYS A 203 10.94 -13.99 24.09
N TRP A 204 10.48 -13.17 23.15
CA TRP A 204 11.23 -12.83 21.95
C TRP A 204 11.32 -11.32 21.74
N ASN A 205 12.49 -10.87 21.30
CA ASN A 205 12.72 -9.56 20.72
C ASN A 205 12.84 -9.70 19.20
N LEU A 206 12.17 -8.83 18.43
CA LEU A 206 12.49 -8.63 17.02
C LEU A 206 13.72 -7.71 16.95
N GLU A 207 14.89 -8.26 16.63
CA GLU A 207 16.15 -7.51 16.59
C GLU A 207 16.32 -6.76 15.27
N SER A 208 15.97 -7.42 14.16
CA SER A 208 16.08 -6.83 12.84
C SER A 208 15.03 -7.39 11.90
N MET A 209 14.64 -6.55 10.94
CA MET A 209 13.79 -6.91 9.81
C MET A 209 14.34 -6.19 8.58
N VAL A 210 14.82 -6.95 7.60
CA VAL A 210 15.46 -6.40 6.39
C VAL A 210 14.69 -6.86 5.16
N ALA A 211 14.28 -5.91 4.32
CA ALA A 211 13.68 -6.22 3.03
C ALA A 211 14.70 -6.24 1.91
N HIS A 212 14.54 -7.17 0.98
CA HIS A 212 15.26 -7.19 -0.29
C HIS A 212 14.44 -7.86 -1.38
N SER A 213 14.57 -7.39 -2.61
CA SER A 213 13.90 -7.97 -3.77
C SER A 213 14.72 -9.08 -4.41
N GLU A 214 14.04 -10.15 -4.84
CA GLU A 214 14.60 -11.29 -5.58
C GLU A 214 13.67 -11.63 -6.75
N GLN A 215 14.23 -12.17 -7.84
CA GLN A 215 13.43 -12.76 -8.92
C GLN A 215 13.57 -14.28 -8.91
N LYS A 216 12.44 -14.98 -9.02
CA LYS A 216 12.42 -16.44 -9.03
C LYS A 216 11.68 -17.00 -10.23
N LEU A 217 12.35 -17.85 -11.00
CA LEU A 217 11.71 -18.66 -12.04
C LEU A 217 11.13 -19.93 -11.42
N TYR A 218 9.83 -20.14 -11.62
CA TYR A 218 9.13 -21.34 -11.17
C TYR A 218 8.97 -22.33 -12.34
N SER A 219 9.00 -23.62 -12.05
CA SER A 219 8.90 -24.68 -13.08
C SER A 219 7.58 -24.66 -13.88
N CYS A 220 6.52 -24.04 -13.35
CA CYS A 220 5.24 -23.88 -14.02
C CYS A 220 5.27 -22.92 -15.20
N CYS A 221 6.23 -21.99 -15.20
CA CYS A 221 6.00 -20.67 -15.75
C CYS A 221 7.20 -20.20 -16.57
N PRO A 222 6.97 -19.48 -17.70
CA PRO A 222 8.04 -19.12 -18.64
C PRO A 222 8.91 -17.95 -18.15
N ASN A 223 8.33 -17.07 -17.32
CA ASN A 223 8.98 -15.86 -16.82
C ASN A 223 9.21 -15.94 -15.30
N ALA A 224 10.18 -15.17 -14.82
CA ALA A 224 10.44 -15.05 -13.40
C ALA A 224 9.39 -14.16 -12.70
N TYR A 225 9.18 -14.40 -11.41
CA TYR A 225 8.30 -13.62 -10.55
C TYR A 225 9.11 -12.77 -9.59
N SER A 226 8.67 -11.54 -9.34
CA SER A 226 9.27 -10.63 -8.37
C SER A 226 8.80 -10.98 -6.96
N LEU A 227 9.74 -11.26 -6.05
CA LEU A 227 9.48 -11.56 -4.65
C LEU A 227 10.20 -10.53 -3.78
N LEU A 228 9.47 -9.92 -2.87
CA LEU A 228 10.01 -9.13 -1.77
C LEU A 228 10.17 -10.03 -0.55
N LYS A 229 11.42 -10.23 -0.15
CA LYS A 229 11.81 -11.04 1.01
C LYS A 229 11.98 -10.15 2.22
N PHE A 230 11.46 -10.58 3.35
CA PHE A 230 11.68 -9.95 4.65
C PHE A 230 12.41 -10.94 5.54
N ASP A 231 13.66 -10.67 5.86
CA ASP A 231 14.46 -11.47 6.79
C ASP A 231 14.31 -10.92 8.20
N LEU A 232 13.71 -11.72 9.07
CA LEU A 232 13.48 -11.40 10.47
C LEU A 232 14.48 -12.16 11.34
N LEU A 233 15.11 -11.43 12.27
CA LEU A 233 15.94 -12.01 13.32
C LEU A 233 15.25 -11.81 14.68
N PHE A 234 14.93 -12.92 15.32
CA PHE A 234 14.40 -12.93 16.68
C PHE A 234 15.49 -13.34 17.66
N ARG A 235 15.57 -12.67 18.81
CA ARG A 235 16.42 -13.07 19.95
C ARG A 235 15.56 -13.41 21.15
N LYS A 236 15.87 -14.52 21.80
CA LYS A 236 15.22 -14.92 23.04
C LYS A 236 15.57 -13.95 24.16
N LYS A 237 14.58 -13.52 24.94
CA LYS A 237 14.75 -12.72 26.15
C LYS A 237 15.30 -13.61 27.26
N HIS A 238 16.44 -13.25 27.83
CA HIS A 238 16.94 -13.86 29.07
C HIS A 238 16.27 -13.17 30.25
N ARG A 239 15.80 -13.96 31.23
CA ARG A 239 15.37 -13.39 32.51
C ARG A 239 16.62 -13.04 33.33
N ALA A 240 16.57 -11.94 34.07
CA ALA A 240 17.60 -11.63 35.06
C ALA A 240 17.70 -12.80 36.06
N GLY A 241 18.79 -13.57 35.99
CA GLY A 241 19.06 -14.70 36.90
C GLY A 241 19.49 -16.03 36.25
N ASP A 242 19.65 -16.11 34.92
CA ASP A 242 20.12 -17.31 34.21
C ASP A 242 21.64 -17.32 33.90
N ASP A 243 22.42 -16.42 34.52
CA ASP A 243 23.90 -16.42 34.48
C ASP A 243 24.52 -17.18 35.66
#